data_AF-A0A6G4QTC0-F1
#
_entry.id   AF-A0A6G4QTC0-F1
#
_cell.length_a   1.000
_cell.length_b   1.000
_cell.length_c   1.000
_cell.angle_alpha   90.00
_cell.angle_beta   90.00
_cell.angle_gamma   90.00
#
_symmetry.space_group_name_H-M   'P 1'
#
loop_
_entity.id
_entity.type
_entity.pdbx_description
1 polymer ?
#
loop_
_entity_poly.entity_id
_entity_poly.type
_entity_poly.pdbx_seq_one_letter_code
_entity_poly.pdbx_strand_id
1 'polypeptide(L)'
;MPKSKPPRRRLRRTAHSPKIEAAYRGMIAACDQNIALIQRTISDVERVAHDAPPEEVQSFRQEMEEGVRCWTSIRNMHLDYLSRPPRTQLARHRAGPEEGRDHQAGALGR
;
A
#
# COMPACT_ATOMS: atom_id res chain seq x y z
N MET A 1 9.40 -32.85 37.60
CA MET A 1 9.95 -31.66 36.91
C MET A 1 8.94 -31.16 35.89
N PRO A 2 8.46 -29.91 35.95
CA PRO A 2 7.55 -29.41 34.92
C PRO A 2 8.34 -29.09 33.64
N LYS A 3 7.91 -29.66 32.51
CA LYS A 3 8.55 -29.45 31.21
C LYS A 3 8.30 -28.03 30.71
N SER A 4 9.36 -27.29 30.39
CA SER A 4 9.30 -25.94 29.85
C SER A 4 8.64 -25.92 28.48
N LYS A 5 7.62 -25.07 28.28
CA LYS A 5 7.03 -24.80 26.96
C LYS A 5 8.13 -24.29 26.01
N PRO A 6 8.14 -24.68 24.72
CA PRO A 6 9.14 -24.21 23.79
C PRO A 6 9.09 -22.68 23.69
N PRO A 7 10.26 -22.01 23.59
CA PRO A 7 10.30 -20.56 23.54
C PRO A 7 9.47 -20.09 22.33
N ARG A 8 8.44 -19.28 22.60
CA ARG A 8 7.67 -18.61 21.55
C ARG A 8 8.64 -17.73 20.76
N ARG A 9 9.08 -18.20 19.60
CA ARG A 9 9.83 -17.40 18.63
C ARG A 9 8.97 -16.21 18.25
N ARG A 10 9.24 -15.05 18.87
CA ARG A 10 8.62 -13.79 18.46
C ARG A 10 8.92 -13.61 16.97
N LEU A 11 7.89 -13.56 16.14
CA LEU A 11 8.00 -13.11 14.76
C LEU A 11 8.66 -11.73 14.85
N ARG A 12 9.93 -11.63 14.43
CA ARG A 12 10.62 -10.34 14.38
C ARG A 12 9.81 -9.48 13.42
N ARG A 13 9.13 -8.45 13.96
CA ARG A 13 8.56 -7.38 13.15
C ARG A 13 9.71 -6.87 12.28
N THR A 14 9.55 -6.95 10.96
CA THR A 14 10.42 -6.22 10.05
C THR A 14 10.24 -4.75 10.37
N ALA A 15 11.20 -4.18 11.09
CA ALA A 15 11.26 -2.76 11.33
C ALA A 15 11.36 -2.05 9.96
N HIS A 16 10.81 -0.83 9.88
CA HIS A 16 11.03 0.06 8.74
C HIS A 16 12.51 0.00 8.33
N SER A 17 12.78 -0.50 7.13
CA SER A 17 14.14 -0.63 6.59
C SER A 17 14.37 0.52 5.60
N PRO A 18 15.34 1.41 5.85
CA PRO A 18 15.68 2.49 4.92
C PRO A 18 15.98 1.99 3.49
N LYS A 19 16.52 0.77 3.37
CA LYS A 19 16.77 0.14 2.06
C LYS A 19 15.49 -0.17 1.29
N ILE A 20 14.46 -0.61 2.00
CA ILE A 20 13.15 -0.91 1.41
C ILE A 20 12.46 0.40 0.99
N GLU A 21 12.54 1.43 1.82
CA GLU A 21 12.00 2.76 1.49
C GLU A 21 12.67 3.36 0.24
N ALA A 22 14.00 3.28 0.16
CA ALA A 22 14.74 3.71 -1.01
C ALA A 22 14.33 2.92 -2.28
N ALA A 23 14.08 1.62 -2.16
CA ALA A 23 13.59 0.81 -3.27
C ALA A 23 12.21 1.27 -3.75
N TYR A 24 11.27 1.56 -2.83
CA TYR A 24 9.95 2.11 -3.19
C TYR A 24 10.06 3.45 -3.91
N ARG A 25 10.90 4.37 -3.42
CA ARG A 25 11.15 5.66 -4.07
C ARG A 25 11.77 5.50 -5.46
N GLY A 26 12.70 4.56 -5.61
CA GLY A 26 13.29 4.22 -6.90
C GLY A 26 12.25 3.69 -7.89
N MET A 27 11.36 2.80 -7.45
CA MET A 27 10.27 2.29 -8.27
C MET A 27 9.28 3.38 -8.70
N ILE A 28 8.95 4.31 -7.80
CA ILE A 28 8.10 5.46 -8.12
C ILE A 28 8.74 6.30 -9.23
N ALA A 29 10.02 6.64 -9.09
CA ALA A 29 10.74 7.42 -10.10
C ALA A 29 10.79 6.71 -11.46
N ALA A 30 11.00 5.39 -11.47
CA ALA A 30 10.96 4.60 -12.70
C ALA A 30 9.55 4.60 -13.33
N CYS A 31 8.48 4.51 -12.54
CA CYS A 31 7.11 4.60 -13.06
C CYS A 31 6.85 5.96 -13.70
N ASP A 32 7.27 7.06 -13.07
CA ASP A 32 7.09 8.42 -13.61
C ASP A 32 7.86 8.60 -14.94
N GLN A 33 9.06 8.04 -15.05
CA GLN A 33 9.83 8.04 -16.30
C GLN A 33 9.11 7.28 -17.42
N ASN A 34 8.54 6.11 -17.13
CA ASN A 34 7.80 5.32 -18.11
C ASN A 34 6.51 6.01 -18.56
N ILE A 35 5.74 6.60 -17.63
CA ILE A 35 4.53 7.37 -17.95
C ILE A 35 4.89 8.52 -18.90
N ALA A 36 5.94 9.29 -18.57
CA ALA A 36 6.37 10.41 -19.39
C ALA A 36 6.88 9.96 -20.77
N LEU A 37 7.54 8.80 -20.85
CA LEU A 37 7.97 8.21 -22.12
C LEU A 37 6.77 7.88 -23.00
N ILE A 38 5.76 7.18 -22.46
CA ILE A 38 4.56 6.80 -23.21
C ILE A 38 3.84 8.04 -23.74
N GLN A 39 3.67 9.08 -22.91
CA GLN A 39 3.03 10.33 -23.33
C GLN A 39 3.78 11.04 -24.46
N ARG A 40 5.12 11.03 -24.43
CA ARG A 40 5.93 11.55 -25.54
C ARG A 40 5.75 10.71 -26.80
N THR A 41 5.80 9.37 -26.68
CA THR A 41 5.60 8.46 -27.82
C THR A 41 4.24 8.68 -28.49
N ILE A 42 3.17 8.87 -27.71
CA ILE A 42 1.85 9.24 -28.25
C ILE A 42 1.95 10.50 -29.12
N SER A 43 2.57 11.55 -28.58
CA SER A 43 2.73 12.83 -29.27
C SER A 43 3.57 12.71 -30.54
N ASP A 44 4.64 11.92 -30.50
CA ASP A 44 5.54 11.71 -31.63
C ASP A 44 4.86 10.93 -32.77
N VAL A 45 4.06 9.90 -32.43
CA VAL A 45 3.29 9.14 -33.42
C VAL A 45 2.21 10.02 -34.05
N GLU A 46 1.44 10.76 -33.25
CA GLU A 46 0.40 11.67 -33.77
C GLU A 46 0.96 12.74 -34.70
N ARG A 47 2.22 13.15 -34.51
CA ARG A 47 2.90 14.10 -35.39
C ARG A 47 3.26 13.55 -36.76
N VAL A 48 3.45 12.24 -36.89
CA VAL A 48 3.91 11.62 -38.15
C VAL A 48 2.85 10.74 -38.81
N ALA A 49 1.71 10.52 -38.16
CA ALA A 49 0.62 9.65 -38.62
C ALA A 49 -0.25 10.26 -39.74
N HIS A 50 0.29 11.13 -40.59
CA HIS A 50 -0.47 11.90 -41.59
C HIS A 50 -1.27 11.04 -42.58
N ASP A 51 -0.71 9.89 -42.96
CA ASP A 51 -1.32 8.97 -43.93
C ASP A 51 -1.79 7.65 -43.28
N ALA A 52 -1.76 7.56 -41.94
CA ALA A 52 -2.18 6.37 -41.23
C ALA A 52 -3.72 6.29 -41.16
N PRO A 53 -4.31 5.08 -41.27
CA PRO A 53 -5.74 4.91 -41.06
C PRO A 53 -6.16 5.42 -39.66
N PRO A 54 -7.22 6.24 -39.55
CA PRO A 54 -7.65 6.81 -38.27
C PRO A 54 -7.90 5.75 -37.18
N GLU A 55 -8.41 4.58 -37.57
CA GLU A 55 -8.67 3.44 -36.69
C GLU A 55 -7.39 2.86 -36.08
N GLU A 56 -6.28 2.86 -36.81
CA GLU A 56 -4.99 2.37 -36.31
C GLU A 56 -4.40 3.36 -35.30
N VAL A 57 -4.44 4.66 -35.61
CA VAL A 57 -3.99 5.72 -34.70
C VAL A 57 -4.82 5.73 -33.42
N GLN A 58 -6.13 5.53 -33.54
CA GLN A 58 -7.05 5.47 -32.40
C GLN A 58 -6.79 4.24 -31.53
N SER A 59 -6.53 3.08 -32.13
CA SER A 59 -6.20 1.84 -31.41
C SER A 59 -4.87 1.99 -30.67
N PHE A 60 -3.84 2.51 -31.34
CA PHE A 60 -2.56 2.82 -30.73
C PHE A 60 -2.70 3.77 -29.53
N ARG A 61 -3.49 4.84 -29.67
CA ARG A 61 -3.75 5.77 -28.56
C ARG A 61 -4.35 5.04 -27.35
N GLN A 62 -5.35 4.19 -27.58
CA GLN A 62 -6.01 3.43 -26.50
C GLN A 62 -5.05 2.49 -25.77
N GLU A 63 -4.20 1.77 -26.52
CA GLU A 63 -3.18 0.89 -25.95
C GLU A 63 -2.17 1.66 -25.10
N MET A 64 -1.69 2.80 -25.61
CA MET A 64 -0.75 3.64 -24.87
C MET A 64 -1.37 4.27 -23.62
N GLU A 65 -2.63 4.72 -23.70
CA GLU A 65 -3.37 5.21 -22.54
C GLU A 65 -3.57 4.11 -21.47
N GLU A 66 -3.80 2.87 -21.89
CA GLU A 66 -3.83 1.73 -20.96
C GLU A 66 -2.46 1.51 -20.30
N GLY A 67 -1.37 1.66 -21.05
CA GLY A 67 -0.02 1.67 -20.51
C GLY A 67 0.17 2.74 -19.43
N VAL A 68 -0.30 3.96 -19.66
CA VAL A 68 -0.27 5.05 -18.67
C VAL A 68 -1.06 4.67 -17.41
N ARG A 69 -2.26 4.10 -17.57
CA ARG A 69 -3.09 3.65 -16.44
C ARG A 69 -2.39 2.56 -15.63
N CYS A 70 -1.81 1.56 -16.28
CA CYS A 70 -1.05 0.49 -15.65
C CYS A 70 0.11 1.01 -14.81
N TRP A 71 0.98 1.84 -15.38
CA TRP A 71 2.13 2.40 -14.66
C TRP A 71 1.72 3.34 -13.52
N THR A 72 0.64 4.11 -13.70
CA THR A 72 0.07 4.95 -12.64
C THR A 72 -0.42 4.09 -11.47
N SER A 73 -1.09 2.97 -11.75
CA SER A 73 -1.54 2.03 -10.72
C SER A 73 -0.36 1.47 -9.91
N ILE A 74 0.71 1.03 -10.58
CA ILE A 74 1.93 0.52 -9.93
C ILE A 74 2.59 1.59 -9.06
N ARG A 75 2.73 2.80 -9.58
CA ARG A 75 3.27 3.93 -8.82
C ARG A 75 2.45 4.18 -7.54
N ASN A 76 1.12 4.18 -7.67
CA ASN A 76 0.22 4.44 -6.54
C ASN A 76 0.32 3.33 -5.49
N MET A 77 0.49 2.06 -5.88
CA MET A 77 0.73 0.97 -4.93
C MET A 77 2.01 1.20 -4.09
N HIS A 78 3.07 1.72 -4.71
CA HIS A 78 4.31 2.06 -4.00
C HIS A 78 4.15 3.30 -3.11
N LEU A 79 3.42 4.33 -3.57
CA LEU A 79 3.09 5.52 -2.76
C LEU A 79 2.26 5.17 -1.53
N ASP A 80 1.26 4.29 -1.69
CA ASP A 80 0.41 3.81 -0.61
C ASP A 80 1.24 3.11 0.46
N TYR A 81 2.23 2.32 0.06
CA TYR A 81 3.12 1.66 1.00
C TYR A 81 3.93 2.67 1.82
N LEU A 82 4.47 3.71 1.17
CA LEU A 82 5.21 4.77 1.84
C LEU A 82 4.34 5.62 2.78
N SER A 83 3.05 5.76 2.45
CA SER A 83 2.10 6.61 3.18
C SER A 83 1.39 5.89 4.34
N ARG A 84 1.53 4.56 4.46
CA ARG A 84 0.85 3.79 5.52
C ARG A 84 1.46 4.11 6.89
N PRO A 85 0.64 4.52 7.88
CA PRO A 85 1.13 4.63 9.24
C PRO A 85 1.56 3.25 9.75
N PRO A 86 2.57 3.17 10.65
CA PRO A 86 2.98 1.91 11.25
C PRO A 86 1.77 1.25 11.92
N ARG A 87 1.49 -0.03 11.59
CA ARG A 87 0.39 -0.85 12.13
C ARG A 87 0.52 -1.08 13.65
N THR A 88 0.30 -0.03 14.42
CA THR A 88 0.23 -0.03 15.88
C THR A 88 -0.76 1.05 16.29
N GLN A 89 -2.06 0.73 16.30
CA GLN A 89 -3.06 1.29 17.23
C GLN A 89 -4.53 0.87 17.01
N LEU A 90 -4.89 0.06 16.00
CA LEU A 90 -6.31 -0.32 15.80
C LEU A 90 -6.82 -1.54 16.59
N ALA A 91 -6.14 -1.95 17.67
CA ALA A 91 -6.53 -3.15 18.44
C ALA A 91 -6.50 -2.98 19.97
N ARG A 92 -6.78 -1.78 20.49
CA ARG A 92 -6.83 -1.56 21.96
C ARG A 92 -8.02 -0.76 22.51
N HIS A 93 -9.05 -0.46 21.72
CA HIS A 93 -10.24 0.26 22.22
C HIS A 93 -11.58 -0.45 21.97
N ARG A 94 -11.61 -1.78 22.05
CA ARG A 94 -12.89 -2.51 22.13
C ARG A 94 -12.81 -3.72 23.06
N ALA A 95 -12.51 -3.45 24.32
CA ALA A 95 -12.77 -4.35 25.43
C ALA A 95 -13.07 -3.46 26.65
N GLY A 96 -14.31 -2.98 26.74
CA GLY A 96 -14.84 -2.49 28.01
C GLY A 96 -15.01 -3.71 28.93
N PRO A 97 -14.66 -3.61 30.22
CA PRO A 97 -14.80 -4.74 31.12
C PRO A 97 -16.28 -4.95 31.43
N GLU A 98 -16.79 -6.14 31.11
CA GLU A 98 -17.89 -6.72 31.87
C GLU A 98 -17.32 -7.15 33.22
N GLU A 99 -17.64 -6.41 34.28
CA GLU A 99 -17.49 -6.88 35.65
C GLU A 99 -18.86 -7.01 36.29
N GLY A 100 -19.10 -8.22 36.78
CA GLY A 100 -20.37 -8.74 37.23
C GLY A 100 -20.95 -7.96 38.41
N ARG A 101 -22.24 -7.69 38.30
CA ARG A 101 -23.09 -7.37 39.44
C ARG A 101 -23.58 -8.69 40.00
N ASP A 102 -23.04 -9.12 41.13
CA ASP A 102 -23.74 -9.97 42.09
C ASP A 102 -23.23 -9.76 43.53
N HIS A 103 -24.13 -9.20 44.34
CA HIS A 103 -24.42 -9.43 45.77
C HIS A 103 -23.31 -9.94 46.72
N GLN A 104 -23.05 -9.23 47.83
CA GLN A 104 -23.75 -9.44 49.13
C GLN A 104 -23.06 -8.73 50.32
N ALA A 105 -23.89 -8.06 51.14
CA ALA A 105 -23.86 -7.75 52.58
C ALA A 105 -22.56 -7.42 53.38
N GLY A 106 -22.68 -6.37 54.21
CA GLY A 106 -22.42 -6.51 55.64
C GLY A 106 -21.48 -5.49 56.32
N ALA A 107 -22.05 -4.77 57.30
CA ALA A 107 -21.46 -4.39 58.60
C ALA A 107 -20.65 -3.07 58.77
N LEU A 108 -21.30 -2.17 59.52
CA LEU A 108 -20.83 -1.42 60.71
C LEU A 108 -19.96 -0.15 60.57
N GLY A 109 -20.51 0.95 61.10
CA GLY A 109 -19.78 1.78 62.07
C GLY A 109 -19.71 3.29 61.81
N ARG A 110 -20.70 4.05 62.28
CA ARG A 110 -20.62 5.09 63.34
C ARG A 110 -21.91 5.88 63.43
#